data_AF-A0A6G1RCZ4-F1
#
_entry.id   AF-A0A6G1RCZ4-F1
#
_cell.length_a   1.000
_cell.length_b   1.000
_cell.length_c   1.000
_cell.angle_alpha   90.00
_cell.angle_beta   90.00
_cell.angle_gamma   90.00
#
_symmetry.space_group_name_H-M   'P 1'
#
loop_
_entity.id
_entity.type
_entity.pdbx_description
1 polymer ?
#
loop_
_entity_poly.entity_id
_entity_poly.type
_entity_poly.pdbx_seq_one_letter_code
_entity_poly.pdbx_strand_id
1 'polypeptide(L)'
;LIKKIQLDLQRTHEGESVNKLHPLYSRGVLSPGRHVRTRLYFTSESHVHSLLSIFRYGGLLDENKDQQWKRAMDYLSAISELNYMTEIVIMLYEDNNKDPSSEERFHVELHFSPGVKGCEEDRNVPTGCGFRPASAENEDKEAD
;
A
#
# COMPACT_ATOMS: atom_id res chain seq x y z
N LEU A 1 6.71 -9.35 -10.28
CA LEU A 1 5.87 -8.23 -9.79
C LEU A 1 6.68 -6.97 -9.50
N ILE A 2 7.68 -7.00 -8.60
CA ILE A 2 8.47 -5.82 -8.20
C ILE A 2 9.09 -5.06 -9.38
N LYS A 3 9.72 -5.76 -10.34
CA LYS A 3 10.24 -5.13 -11.57
C LYS A 3 9.17 -4.37 -12.36
N LYS A 4 7.92 -4.86 -12.37
CA LYS A 4 6.80 -4.19 -13.06
C LYS A 4 6.41 -2.92 -12.32
N ILE A 5 6.29 -2.97 -10.99
CA ILE A 5 6.02 -1.81 -10.13
C ILE A 5 7.15 -0.77 -10.28
N GLN A 6 8.41 -1.20 -10.25
CA GLN A 6 9.56 -0.31 -10.42
C GLN A 6 9.58 0.36 -11.79
N LEU A 7 9.36 -0.39 -12.88
CA LEU A 7 9.27 0.18 -14.23
C LEU A 7 8.10 1.16 -14.36
N ASP A 8 6.97 0.86 -13.72
CA ASP A 8 5.80 1.72 -13.67
C ASP A 8 6.07 3.04 -12.94
N LEU A 9 6.93 3.03 -11.90
CA LEU A 9 7.37 4.21 -11.15
C LEU A 9 8.47 4.99 -11.86
N GLN A 10 9.46 4.32 -12.47
CA GLN A 10 10.56 4.97 -13.19
C GLN A 10 10.06 5.71 -14.44
N ARG A 11 9.05 5.16 -15.13
CA ARG A 11 8.38 5.87 -16.23
C ARG A 11 7.64 7.14 -15.79
N THR A 12 7.45 7.35 -14.49
CA THR A 12 6.89 8.58 -13.92
C THR A 12 7.93 9.71 -13.79
N HIS A 13 9.24 9.40 -13.85
CA HIS A 13 10.30 10.34 -13.51
C HIS A 13 10.93 11.10 -14.70
N GLU A 14 10.56 10.77 -15.94
CA GLU A 14 11.09 11.44 -17.14
C GLU A 14 10.10 12.48 -17.72
N GLY A 15 10.31 13.75 -17.34
CA GLY A 15 10.01 14.92 -18.18
C GLY A 15 8.58 15.50 -18.23
N GLU A 16 7.52 14.73 -17.98
CA GLU A 16 6.14 15.27 -18.04
C GLU A 16 5.17 14.56 -17.09
N SER A 17 5.15 14.89 -15.79
CA SER A 17 4.05 14.55 -14.86
C SER A 17 3.36 13.19 -15.14
N VAL A 18 4.13 12.09 -15.19
CA VAL A 18 3.69 10.91 -15.94
C VAL A 18 2.93 9.93 -15.05
N ASN A 19 1.63 10.18 -14.95
CA ASN A 19 0.65 9.15 -14.62
C ASN A 19 -0.03 8.69 -15.92
N LYS A 20 0.69 8.44 -17.02
CA LYS A 20 0.03 8.08 -18.30
C LYS A 20 -0.11 6.56 -18.43
N LEU A 21 -1.20 6.11 -19.05
CA LEU A 21 -1.36 4.72 -19.46
C LEU A 21 -0.19 4.28 -20.35
N HIS A 22 0.15 2.99 -20.35
CA HIS A 22 1.16 2.47 -21.27
C HIS A 22 0.76 2.81 -22.72
N PRO A 23 1.67 3.33 -23.57
CA PRO A 23 1.32 3.81 -24.92
C PRO A 23 0.67 2.74 -25.82
N LEU A 24 1.04 1.46 -25.65
CA LEU A 24 0.38 0.34 -26.34
C LEU A 24 -1.10 0.19 -26.00
N TYR A 25 -1.52 0.57 -24.79
CA TYR A 25 -2.89 0.47 -24.30
C TYR A 25 -3.63 1.81 -24.30
N SER A 26 -3.00 2.90 -24.77
CA SER A 26 -3.62 4.23 -24.83
C SER A 26 -4.46 4.46 -26.09
N ARG A 27 -4.41 3.55 -27.08
CA ARG A 27 -5.25 3.62 -28.29
C ARG A 27 -6.70 3.28 -27.95
N GLY A 28 -7.63 4.18 -28.28
CA GLY A 28 -9.07 3.99 -28.03
C GLY A 28 -9.54 4.41 -26.64
N VAL A 29 -8.67 5.00 -25.82
CA VAL A 29 -9.04 5.55 -24.51
C VAL A 29 -9.52 6.99 -24.69
N LEU A 30 -10.66 7.34 -24.08
CA LEU A 30 -11.30 8.65 -24.22
C LEU A 30 -10.42 9.84 -23.78
N SER A 31 -9.44 9.61 -22.90
CA SER A 31 -8.55 10.67 -22.40
C SER A 31 -7.12 10.13 -22.23
N PRO A 32 -6.35 10.01 -23.32
CA PRO A 32 -5.01 9.42 -23.31
C PRO A 32 -3.99 10.19 -22.46
N GLY A 33 -4.22 11.49 -22.23
CA GLY A 33 -3.36 12.36 -21.41
C GLY A 33 -3.71 12.40 -19.93
N ARG A 34 -4.69 11.63 -19.46
CA ARG A 34 -5.14 11.65 -18.06
C ARG A 34 -4.17 10.93 -17.15
N HIS A 35 -3.90 11.55 -16.00
CA HIS A 35 -3.17 10.95 -14.89
C HIS A 35 -3.93 9.73 -14.31
N VAL A 36 -3.40 8.53 -14.53
CA VAL A 36 -3.60 7.28 -13.82
C VAL A 36 -3.31 7.49 -12.34
N ARG A 37 -4.38 7.60 -11.56
CA ARG A 37 -4.32 7.74 -10.11
C ARG A 37 -4.20 6.40 -9.39
N THR A 38 -4.50 5.30 -10.07
CA THR A 38 -4.59 3.96 -9.46
C THR A 38 -4.03 2.92 -10.42
N ARG A 39 -3.17 2.03 -9.92
CA ARG A 39 -2.64 0.88 -10.67
C ARG A 39 -3.08 -0.39 -9.96
N LEU A 40 -3.76 -1.27 -10.70
CA LEU A 40 -4.24 -2.55 -10.19
C LEU A 40 -3.36 -3.68 -10.72
N TYR A 41 -2.86 -4.52 -9.82
CA TYR A 41 -2.06 -5.69 -10.14
C TYR A 41 -2.76 -6.95 -9.64
N PHE A 42 -3.21 -7.79 -10.58
CA PHE A 42 -3.65 -9.14 -10.26
C PHE A 42 -2.46 -10.09 -10.31
N THR A 43 -2.29 -10.89 -9.28
CA THR A 43 -1.09 -11.70 -9.12
C THR A 43 -1.38 -12.98 -8.32
N SER A 44 -0.47 -13.95 -8.37
CA SER A 44 -0.57 -15.19 -7.60
C SER A 44 -0.21 -14.97 -6.13
N GLU A 45 -0.70 -15.84 -5.26
CA GLU A 45 -0.37 -15.85 -3.83
C GLU A 45 1.15 -15.80 -3.57
N SER A 46 1.93 -16.58 -4.32
CA SER A 46 3.40 -16.60 -4.20
C SER A 46 4.06 -15.23 -4.40
N HIS A 47 3.51 -14.39 -5.29
CA HIS A 47 3.99 -13.02 -5.47
C HIS A 47 3.61 -12.11 -4.29
N VAL A 48 2.45 -12.33 -3.66
CA VAL A 48 2.02 -11.59 -2.47
C VAL A 48 2.93 -11.93 -1.29
N HIS A 49 3.20 -13.22 -1.04
CA HIS A 49 4.17 -13.65 -0.02
C HIS A 49 5.54 -13.04 -0.22
N SER A 50 5.99 -12.95 -1.48
CA SER A 50 7.27 -12.31 -1.80
C SER A 50 7.27 -10.83 -1.43
N LEU A 51 6.16 -10.11 -1.67
CA LEU A 51 6.02 -8.70 -1.31
C LEU A 51 5.94 -8.50 0.21
N LEU A 52 5.18 -9.34 0.93
CA LEU A 52 5.11 -9.30 2.39
C LEU A 52 6.47 -9.58 3.04
N SER A 53 7.26 -10.47 2.46
CA SER A 53 8.62 -10.74 2.93
C SER A 53 9.52 -9.51 2.80
N ILE A 54 9.36 -8.72 1.74
CA ILE A 54 10.06 -7.45 1.57
C ILE A 54 9.59 -6.44 2.63
N PHE A 55 8.30 -6.38 2.95
CA PHE A 55 7.82 -5.48 4.00
C PHE A 55 8.36 -5.85 5.38
N ARG A 56 8.39 -7.14 5.72
CA ARG A 56 8.88 -7.61 7.03
C ARG A 56 10.41 -7.52 7.16
N TYR A 57 11.14 -7.91 6.12
CA TYR A 57 12.59 -8.14 6.21
C TYR A 57 13.43 -7.21 5.32
N GLY A 58 12.79 -6.38 4.50
CA GLY A 58 13.47 -5.46 3.58
C GLY A 58 14.01 -4.19 4.24
N GLY A 59 13.79 -4.00 5.55
CA GLY A 59 14.32 -2.86 6.30
C GLY A 59 13.77 -1.51 5.83
N LEU A 60 12.51 -1.47 5.39
CA LEU A 60 11.89 -0.27 4.83
C LEU A 60 11.70 0.84 5.88
N LEU A 61 11.31 0.46 7.10
CA LEU A 61 11.03 1.37 8.23
C LEU A 61 11.57 0.75 9.52
N ASP A 62 11.94 1.61 10.47
CA ASP A 62 12.44 1.21 11.78
C ASP A 62 11.28 1.02 12.76
N GLU A 63 11.02 -0.23 13.15
CA GLU A 63 9.96 -0.62 14.09
C GLU A 63 10.06 0.09 15.46
N ASN A 64 11.26 0.56 15.83
CA ASN A 64 11.47 1.25 17.10
C ASN A 64 11.08 2.74 17.04
N LYS A 65 11.04 3.30 15.84
CA LYS A 65 10.71 4.72 15.61
C LYS A 65 9.25 4.91 15.23
N ASP A 66 8.66 3.91 14.57
CA ASP A 66 7.30 3.98 14.06
C ASP A 66 6.41 2.92 14.72
N GLN A 67 5.61 3.38 15.69
CA GLN A 67 4.67 2.54 16.43
C GLN A 67 3.55 1.99 15.53
N GLN A 68 3.20 2.71 14.46
CA GLN A 68 2.19 2.29 13.49
C GLN A 68 2.75 1.15 12.61
N TRP A 69 4.00 1.28 12.17
CA TRP A 69 4.71 0.21 11.45
C TRP A 69 4.86 -1.05 12.29
N LYS A 70 5.22 -0.90 13.57
CA LYS A 70 5.30 -2.01 14.51
C LYS A 70 3.97 -2.77 14.63
N ARG A 71 2.85 -2.05 14.84
CA ARG A 71 1.51 -2.66 14.88
C ARG A 71 1.16 -3.38 13.56
N ALA A 72 1.57 -2.82 12.43
CA ALA A 72 1.38 -3.46 11.13
C ALA A 72 2.17 -4.76 10.99
N MET A 73 3.42 -4.79 11.47
CA MET A 73 4.24 -6.00 11.48
C MET A 73 3.70 -7.06 12.44
N ASP A 74 3.24 -6.66 13.62
CA ASP A 74 2.57 -7.56 14.57
C ASP A 74 1.33 -8.19 13.91
N TYR A 75 0.47 -7.38 13.28
CA TYR A 75 -0.70 -7.88 12.55
C TYR A 75 -0.33 -8.84 11.43
N LEU A 76 0.63 -8.47 10.58
CA LEU A 76 1.11 -9.34 9.52
C LEU A 76 1.65 -10.66 10.09
N SER A 77 2.40 -10.63 11.18
CA SER A 77 2.97 -11.84 11.80
C SER A 77 1.91 -12.78 12.36
N ALA A 78 0.77 -12.25 12.80
CA ALA A 78 -0.34 -13.03 13.34
C ALA A 78 -1.17 -13.75 12.25
N ILE A 79 -1.01 -13.36 10.98
CA ILE A 79 -1.71 -13.98 9.86
C ILE A 79 -0.98 -15.28 9.45
N SER A 80 -1.67 -16.41 9.62
CA SER A 80 -1.15 -17.74 9.30
C SER A 80 -1.23 -18.09 7.81
N GLU A 81 -2.19 -17.51 7.08
CA GLU A 81 -2.50 -17.88 5.69
C GLU A 81 -3.08 -16.71 4.88
N LEU A 82 -2.86 -16.73 3.57
CA LEU A 82 -3.42 -15.78 2.61
C LEU A 82 -4.61 -16.42 1.90
N ASN A 83 -5.77 -15.79 1.98
CA ASN A 83 -7.01 -16.32 1.40
C ASN A 83 -7.31 -15.70 0.04
N TYR A 84 -8.36 -16.23 -0.60
CA TYR A 84 -8.88 -15.65 -1.83
C TYR A 84 -9.21 -14.16 -1.64
N MET A 85 -8.87 -13.34 -2.63
CA MET A 85 -8.95 -11.87 -2.57
C MET A 85 -8.09 -11.22 -1.48
N THR A 86 -6.94 -11.82 -1.12
CA THR A 86 -5.90 -11.09 -0.39
C THR A 86 -5.55 -9.81 -1.16
N GLU A 87 -5.50 -8.69 -0.44
CA GLU A 87 -5.32 -7.35 -1.01
C GLU A 87 -4.22 -6.60 -0.28
N ILE A 88 -3.40 -5.90 -1.06
CA ILE A 88 -2.39 -4.95 -0.59
C ILE A 88 -2.64 -3.64 -1.32
N VAL A 89 -2.93 -2.57 -0.57
CA VAL A 89 -3.11 -1.22 -1.10
C VAL A 89 -1.96 -0.36 -0.61
N ILE A 90 -1.25 0.26 -1.55
CA ILE A 90 -0.19 1.24 -1.26
C ILE A 90 -0.72 2.58 -1.73
N MET A 91 -0.94 3.51 -0.80
CA MET A 91 -1.38 4.86 -1.09
C MET A 91 -0.23 5.83 -0.88
N LEU A 92 -0.01 6.70 -1.85
CA LEU A 92 0.97 7.77 -1.78
C LEU A 92 0.22 9.09 -1.75
N TYR A 93 0.54 9.91 -0.77
CA TYR A 93 -0.02 11.24 -0.61
C TYR A 93 1.09 12.27 -0.72
N GLU A 94 0.71 13.45 -1.19
CA GLU A 94 1.61 14.57 -1.40
C GLU A 94 0.97 15.82 -0.79
N ASP A 95 1.65 16.44 0.16
CA ASP A 95 1.27 17.74 0.71
C ASP A 95 1.90 18.87 -0.11
N ASN A 96 1.07 19.56 -0.90
CA ASN A 96 1.52 20.67 -1.75
C ASN A 96 1.93 21.93 -0.96
N ASN A 97 1.68 21.97 0.35
CA ASN A 97 2.07 23.10 1.19
C ASN A 97 3.49 22.96 1.76
N LYS A 98 4.09 21.77 1.64
CA LYS A 98 5.47 21.50 2.10
C LYS A 98 6.47 21.84 0.98
N ASP A 99 7.70 22.13 1.39
CA ASP A 99 8.78 22.41 0.44
C ASP A 99 8.99 21.22 -0.52
N PRO A 100 9.23 21.46 -1.82
CA PRO A 100 9.40 20.39 -2.79
C PRO A 100 10.53 19.40 -2.49
N SER A 101 11.53 19.81 -1.72
CA SER A 101 12.68 18.99 -1.31
C SER A 101 12.52 18.38 0.08
N SER A 102 11.42 18.67 0.80
CA SER A 102 11.17 18.12 2.13
C SER A 102 10.81 16.64 2.08
N GLU A 103 11.43 15.86 2.97
CA GLU A 103 11.07 14.44 3.16
C GLU A 103 9.65 14.27 3.75
N GLU A 104 9.11 15.29 4.42
CA GLU A 104 7.74 15.29 4.96
C GLU A 104 6.67 15.57 3.89
N ARG A 105 7.06 15.92 2.66
CA ARG A 105 6.10 16.24 1.59
C ARG A 105 5.28 15.01 1.19
N PHE A 106 5.88 13.83 1.27
CA PHE A 106 5.26 12.59 0.85
C PHE A 106 5.02 11.69 2.06
N HIS A 107 3.81 11.16 2.17
CA HIS A 107 3.52 10.09 3.12
C HIS A 107 2.94 8.90 2.38
N VAL A 108 3.34 7.71 2.81
CA VAL A 108 2.90 6.44 2.24
C VAL A 108 2.08 5.71 3.27
N GLU A 109 0.90 5.25 2.89
CA GLU A 109 0.05 4.39 3.70
C GLU A 109 -0.05 3.00 3.08
N LEU A 110 0.01 1.97 3.92
CA LEU A 110 -0.06 0.57 3.51
C LEU A 110 -1.27 -0.08 4.16
N HIS A 111 -2.17 -0.64 3.35
CA HIS A 111 -3.29 -1.44 3.84
C HIS A 111 -3.12 -2.88 3.38
N PHE A 112 -3.46 -3.79 4.28
CA PHE A 112 -3.38 -5.21 4.06
C PHE A 112 -4.71 -5.87 4.46
N SER A 113 -5.21 -6.75 3.59
CA SER A 113 -6.32 -7.65 3.87
C SER A 113 -5.90 -9.09 3.58
N PRO A 114 -6.04 -10.04 4.53
CA PRO A 114 -5.68 -11.45 4.31
C PRO A 114 -6.66 -12.20 3.41
N GLY A 115 -7.65 -11.50 2.82
CA GLY A 115 -8.68 -12.09 1.97
C GLY A 115 -9.86 -12.67 2.76
N VAL A 116 -10.78 -13.30 2.03
CA VAL A 116 -12.02 -13.84 2.58
C VAL A 116 -11.81 -15.28 3.01
N LYS A 117 -11.98 -15.56 4.32
CA LYS A 117 -12.14 -16.93 4.83
C LYS A 117 -13.59 -17.37 4.63
N GLY A 118 -13.80 -18.54 4.03
CA GLY A 118 -15.11 -19.20 4.06
C GLY A 118 -15.46 -19.56 5.51
N CYS A 119 -16.74 -19.54 5.87
CA CYS A 119 -17.22 -19.82 7.24
C CYS A 119 -16.77 -21.22 7.73
N GLU A 120 -15.60 -21.30 8.33
CA GLU A 120 -15.21 -22.34 9.28
C GLU A 120 -14.59 -21.59 10.47
N GLU A 121 -15.15 -21.84 11.66
CA GLU A 121 -14.91 -21.08 12.89
C GLU A 121 -13.49 -21.26 13.44
N ASP A 122 -12.48 -20.65 12.82
CA ASP A 122 -11.17 -20.55 13.44
C ASP A 122 -11.15 -19.39 14.45
N ARG A 123 -11.16 -19.76 15.74
CA ARG A 123 -11.04 -18.85 16.91
C ARG A 123 -9.73 -18.06 17.00
N ASN A 124 -8.90 -18.10 15.96
CA ASN A 124 -7.56 -17.50 15.89
C ASN A 124 -7.46 -16.31 14.91
N VAL A 125 -8.57 -15.65 14.58
CA VAL A 125 -8.49 -14.38 13.83
C VAL A 125 -8.02 -13.28 14.80
N PRO A 126 -6.95 -12.52 14.48
CA PRO A 126 -6.53 -11.38 15.29
C PRO A 126 -7.72 -10.44 15.49
N THR A 127 -8.19 -10.33 16.73
CA THR A 127 -9.32 -9.46 17.05
C THR A 127 -8.80 -8.02 17.11
N GLY A 128 -9.00 -7.29 16.02
CA GLY A 128 -8.61 -5.89 15.92
C GLY A 128 -9.03 -5.34 14.56
N CYS A 129 -9.47 -4.08 14.53
CA CYS A 129 -9.41 -3.32 13.28
C CYS A 129 -7.94 -3.33 12.84
N GLY A 130 -7.65 -3.65 11.58
CA GLY A 130 -6.29 -3.66 11.06
C GLY A 130 -5.66 -2.27 11.09
N PHE A 131 -4.90 -1.93 10.06
CA PHE A 131 -4.25 -0.62 9.97
C PHE A 131 -5.27 0.53 10.10
N ARG A 132 -5.17 1.35 11.16
CA ARG A 132 -5.89 2.63 11.30
C ARG A 132 -4.91 3.76 10.98
N PRO A 133 -5.29 4.75 10.17
CA PRO A 133 -4.43 5.87 9.84
C PRO A 133 -4.18 6.75 11.07
N ALA A 134 -3.04 7.43 11.11
CA ALA A 134 -2.69 8.36 12.19
C ALA A 134 -3.70 9.52 12.32
N SER A 135 -4.43 9.84 11.25
CA SER A 135 -5.53 10.82 11.29
C SER A 135 -6.72 10.38 12.15
N ALA A 136 -6.96 9.07 12.27
CA ALA A 136 -8.03 8.54 13.12
C ALA A 136 -7.66 8.59 14.62
N GLU A 137 -6.37 8.64 14.97
CA GLU A 137 -5.95 8.81 16.38
C GLU A 137 -6.08 10.26 16.87
N ASN A 138 -6.22 11.23 15.96
CA ASN A 138 -6.40 12.63 16.31
C ASN A 138 -7.86 13.00 16.60
N GLU A 139 -8.84 12.29 16.03
CA GLU A 139 -10.27 12.51 16.33
C GLU A 139 -10.61 12.08 17.77
N ASP A 140 -9.96 11.04 18.29
CA ASP A 140 -10.20 10.55 19.67
C ASP A 140 -9.58 11.45 20.76
N LYS A 141 -8.75 12.44 20.40
CA LYS A 141 -8.15 13.39 21.35
C LYS A 141 -8.88 14.73 21.45
N GLU A 142 -9.88 14.96 20.61
CA GLU A 142 -10.68 16.20 20.58
C GLU A 142 -12.03 16.05 21.31
N ALA A 143 -12.29 14.87 21.87
CA ALA A 143 -13.45 14.58 22.71
C ALA A 143 -13.04 14.40 24.18
N ASP A 144 -12.60 15.49 24.82
CA ASP A 144 -12.59 15.66 26.28
C ASP A 144 -12.99 17.11 26.64
#